data_AF-A0A7J3KCV5-F1
#
_entry.id   AF-A0A7J3KCV5-F1
#
_cell.length_a   1.000
_cell.length_b   1.000
_cell.length_c   1.000
_cell.angle_alpha   90.00
_cell.angle_beta   90.00
_cell.angle_gamma   90.00
#
_symmetry.space_group_name_H-M   'P 1'
#
loop_
_entity.id
_entity.type
_entity.pdbx_description
1 polymer ?
#
loop_
_entity_poly.entity_id
_entity_poly.type
_entity_poly.pdbx_seq_one_letter_code
_entity_poly.pdbx_strand_id
1 'polypeptide(L)'
;MSIYDELGVKRVINAMGTYTFLGGSVILPEAVKAMSEAAKAFVNMDELQRRAGEIIAEITGAEAACVTSGAAAGLVLAVAACMTGDDPEKMAKIPYIDFPKNEVILPAMQDNPYVRNLAIPCAKIVKVGSEQGYTLEDIEEAINERTVAIAFIFFTSKRGCDLEALKEVVKIGKKYNVPVIVDAAAELPPFENLRDIVATGADLVIFSGGKDIRGPNDTGFVIGRADLIRAIVAHSSPRHYMGRPMKVSKEDIVGLVVALKHYTREAVEARRRRWEEIAQYFIRELSSEYVKVERVMPDPSKHEYSAQGWPRARLIFNEEALGITAAEINKMLLEG
;
A
#
# COMPACT_ATOMS: atom_id res chain seq x y z
N MET A 1 -13.18 30.41 -7.57
CA MET A 1 -12.24 30.35 -6.43
C MET A 1 -12.33 28.93 -5.89
N SER A 2 -11.20 28.24 -5.77
CA SER A 2 -11.12 26.90 -5.19
C SER A 2 -10.93 26.99 -3.67
N ILE A 3 -11.24 25.92 -2.93
CA ILE A 3 -10.96 25.85 -1.48
C ILE A 3 -9.46 26.10 -1.18
N TYR A 4 -8.56 25.72 -2.09
CA TYR A 4 -7.13 25.99 -1.94
C TYR A 4 -6.80 27.47 -2.15
N ASP A 5 -7.53 28.18 -3.01
CA ASP A 5 -7.35 29.63 -3.19
C ASP A 5 -7.75 30.38 -1.90
N GLU A 6 -8.84 29.94 -1.26
CA GLU A 6 -9.29 30.49 0.04
C GLU A 6 -8.30 30.20 1.17
N LEU A 7 -7.65 29.03 1.15
CA LEU A 7 -6.61 28.64 2.10
C LEU A 7 -5.22 29.20 1.78
N GLY A 8 -5.04 29.89 0.64
CA GLY A 8 -3.74 30.41 0.20
C GLY A 8 -2.74 29.33 -0.26
N VAL A 9 -3.21 28.16 -0.67
CA VAL A 9 -2.38 27.03 -1.12
C VAL A 9 -2.36 26.95 -2.65
N LYS A 10 -1.17 27.00 -3.26
CA LYS A 10 -1.00 26.87 -4.72
C LYS A 10 -1.33 25.43 -5.16
N ARG A 11 -2.19 25.30 -6.17
CA ARG A 11 -2.43 24.02 -6.84
C ARG A 11 -1.27 23.66 -7.77
N VAL A 12 -0.98 22.38 -7.90
CA VAL A 12 0.13 21.84 -8.72
C VAL A 12 -0.37 20.85 -9.77
N ILE A 13 0.39 20.72 -10.85
CA ILE A 13 0.23 19.64 -11.83
C ILE A 13 1.13 18.49 -11.38
N ASN A 14 0.52 17.38 -10.99
CA ASN A 14 1.27 16.21 -10.52
C ASN A 14 1.62 15.28 -11.69
N ALA A 15 2.92 15.19 -12.00
CA ALA A 15 3.50 14.22 -12.94
C ALA A 15 4.39 13.16 -12.25
N MET A 16 4.37 13.09 -10.91
CA MET A 16 5.20 12.18 -10.11
C MET A 16 4.48 10.88 -9.72
N GLY A 17 3.15 10.85 -9.80
CA GLY A 17 2.33 9.71 -9.39
C GLY A 17 1.72 9.90 -8.00
N THR A 18 1.50 8.83 -7.24
CA THR A 18 0.71 8.86 -6.00
C THR A 18 1.53 9.26 -4.76
N TYR A 19 2.26 10.37 -4.83
CA TYR A 19 3.13 10.83 -3.75
C TYR A 19 2.33 11.44 -2.60
N THR A 20 2.63 11.01 -1.37
CA THR A 20 1.91 11.44 -0.16
C THR A 20 1.99 12.95 0.08
N PHE A 21 3.14 13.58 -0.17
CA PHE A 21 3.30 15.02 0.04
C PHE A 21 2.46 15.87 -0.94
N LEU A 22 1.98 15.27 -2.04
CA LEU A 22 1.04 15.88 -2.99
C LEU A 22 -0.42 15.52 -2.70
N GLY A 23 -0.68 14.83 -1.59
CA GLY A 23 -2.02 14.37 -1.23
C GLY A 23 -2.44 13.08 -1.94
N GLY A 24 -1.50 12.28 -2.45
CA GLY A 24 -1.77 10.97 -3.06
C GLY A 24 -2.45 11.07 -4.43
N SER A 25 -3.57 10.37 -4.61
CA SER A 25 -4.34 10.36 -5.85
C SER A 25 -5.55 11.27 -5.79
N VAL A 26 -6.06 11.66 -6.97
CA VAL A 26 -7.38 12.28 -7.09
C VAL A 26 -8.45 11.22 -6.86
N ILE A 27 -9.19 11.36 -5.76
CA ILE A 27 -10.28 10.47 -5.35
C ILE A 27 -11.32 10.36 -6.48
N LEU A 28 -11.89 9.16 -6.67
CA LEU A 28 -12.98 8.95 -7.63
C LEU A 28 -14.19 9.85 -7.31
N PRO A 29 -14.82 10.49 -8.31
CA PRO A 29 -16.02 11.32 -8.09
C PRO A 29 -17.13 10.58 -7.34
N GLU A 30 -17.32 9.30 -7.63
CA GLU A 30 -18.30 8.42 -6.99
C GLU A 30 -17.99 8.22 -5.50
N ALA A 31 -16.71 8.06 -5.16
CA ALA A 31 -16.26 7.95 -3.78
C ALA A 31 -16.41 9.29 -3.04
N VAL A 32 -16.06 10.43 -3.66
CA VAL A 32 -16.27 11.78 -3.06
C VAL A 32 -17.75 12.02 -2.76
N LYS A 33 -18.64 11.65 -3.69
CA LYS A 33 -20.09 11.76 -3.49
C LYS A 33 -20.54 10.91 -2.28
N ALA A 34 -20.11 9.66 -2.22
CA ALA A 34 -20.48 8.75 -1.14
C ALA A 34 -19.94 9.21 0.23
N MET A 35 -18.71 9.76 0.28
CA MET A 35 -18.15 10.38 1.49
C MET A 35 -19.01 11.56 1.96
N SER A 36 -19.44 12.43 1.03
CA SER A 36 -20.29 13.58 1.35
C SER A 36 -21.66 13.17 1.91
N GLU A 37 -22.22 12.07 1.42
CA GLU A 37 -23.46 11.49 1.95
C GLU A 37 -23.23 10.89 3.35
N ALA A 38 -22.17 10.09 3.53
CA ALA A 38 -21.82 9.45 4.80
C ALA A 38 -21.58 10.48 5.93
N ALA A 39 -20.98 11.63 5.61
CA ALA A 39 -20.73 12.71 6.55
C ALA A 39 -21.98 13.18 7.30
N LYS A 40 -23.16 13.03 6.69
CA LYS A 40 -24.43 13.60 7.18
C LYS A 40 -25.25 12.65 8.07
N ALA A 41 -24.75 11.46 8.40
CA ALA A 41 -25.49 10.46 9.18
C ALA A 41 -24.68 9.85 10.33
N PHE A 42 -25.33 9.50 11.45
CA PHE A 42 -24.70 8.64 12.47
C PHE A 42 -24.92 7.17 12.13
N VAL A 43 -23.90 6.34 12.39
CA VAL A 43 -23.94 4.89 12.16
C VAL A 43 -23.21 4.16 13.28
N ASN A 44 -23.49 2.86 13.42
CA ASN A 44 -22.67 1.98 14.24
C ASN A 44 -21.36 1.65 13.49
N MET A 45 -20.22 2.03 14.07
CA MET A 45 -18.92 1.85 13.42
C MET A 45 -18.47 0.40 13.32
N ASP A 46 -18.80 -0.46 14.31
CA ASP A 46 -18.49 -1.88 14.23
C ASP A 46 -19.30 -2.55 13.10
N GLU A 47 -20.57 -2.16 12.93
CA GLU A 47 -21.40 -2.64 11.82
C GLU A 47 -20.85 -2.17 10.46
N LEU A 48 -20.52 -0.88 10.33
CA LEU A 48 -19.96 -0.33 9.11
C LEU A 48 -18.65 -1.05 8.73
N GLN A 49 -17.75 -1.24 9.70
CA GLN A 49 -16.48 -1.92 9.47
C GLN A 49 -16.69 -3.38 9.04
N ARG A 50 -17.61 -4.09 9.68
CA ARG A 50 -17.94 -5.48 9.32
C ARG A 50 -18.48 -5.57 7.89
N ARG A 51 -19.45 -4.71 7.53
CA ARG A 51 -20.03 -4.70 6.17
C ARG A 51 -19.03 -4.28 5.10
N ALA A 52 -18.16 -3.32 5.39
CA ALA A 52 -17.06 -2.96 4.52
C ALA A 52 -16.11 -4.15 4.31
N GLY A 53 -15.74 -4.84 5.40
CA GLY A 53 -14.91 -6.04 5.37
C GLY A 53 -15.50 -7.16 4.52
N GLU A 54 -16.80 -7.45 4.67
CA GLU A 54 -17.52 -8.45 3.86
C GLU A 54 -17.41 -8.16 2.35
N ILE A 55 -17.62 -6.91 1.95
CA ILE A 55 -17.52 -6.49 0.53
C ILE A 55 -16.07 -6.59 0.02
N ILE A 56 -15.10 -6.14 0.82
CA ILE A 56 -13.69 -6.17 0.42
C ILE A 56 -13.23 -7.62 0.28
N ALA A 57 -13.61 -8.51 1.21
CA ALA A 57 -13.32 -9.93 1.15
C ALA A 57 -13.91 -10.59 -0.12
N GLU A 58 -15.14 -10.24 -0.50
CA GLU A 58 -15.75 -10.70 -1.76
C GLU A 58 -14.94 -10.25 -2.99
N ILE A 59 -14.50 -9.00 -3.02
CA ILE A 59 -13.70 -8.45 -4.12
C ILE A 59 -12.36 -9.18 -4.22
N THR A 60 -11.66 -9.36 -3.10
CA THR A 60 -10.29 -9.88 -3.06
C THR A 60 -10.21 -11.41 -3.01
N GLY A 61 -11.31 -12.10 -2.69
CA GLY A 61 -11.32 -13.55 -2.45
C GLY A 61 -10.65 -13.97 -1.14
N ALA A 62 -10.36 -13.02 -0.24
CA ALA A 62 -9.83 -13.33 1.09
C ALA A 62 -10.95 -13.83 2.04
N GLU A 63 -10.58 -14.47 3.15
CA GLU A 63 -11.55 -14.94 4.14
C GLU A 63 -12.24 -13.77 4.87
N ALA A 64 -11.49 -12.71 5.16
CA ALA A 64 -12.00 -11.49 5.77
C ALA A 64 -11.13 -10.27 5.41
N ALA A 65 -11.64 -9.08 5.70
CA ALA A 65 -10.94 -7.82 5.50
C ALA A 65 -11.25 -6.78 6.57
N CYS A 66 -10.33 -5.83 6.76
CA CYS A 66 -10.46 -4.70 7.68
C CYS A 66 -9.91 -3.43 7.01
N VAL A 67 -10.68 -2.34 7.04
CA VAL A 67 -10.22 -1.01 6.60
C VAL A 67 -9.36 -0.37 7.68
N THR A 68 -8.24 0.23 7.29
CA THR A 68 -7.25 0.84 8.19
C THR A 68 -6.87 2.26 7.77
N SER A 69 -6.28 3.03 8.69
CA SER A 69 -5.79 4.39 8.43
C SER A 69 -4.47 4.30 7.65
N GLY A 70 -4.58 4.01 6.36
CA GLY A 70 -3.46 3.75 5.48
C GLY A 70 -2.94 2.32 5.62
N ALA A 71 -2.08 1.93 4.67
CA ALA A 71 -1.37 0.67 4.73
C ALA A 71 -0.41 0.61 5.93
N ALA A 72 0.18 1.75 6.32
CA ALA A 72 1.07 1.83 7.47
C ALA A 72 0.39 1.36 8.76
N ALA A 73 -0.84 1.82 9.04
CA ALA A 73 -1.62 1.32 10.17
C ALA A 73 -1.95 -0.17 10.04
N GLY A 74 -2.20 -0.65 8.82
CA GLY A 74 -2.38 -2.07 8.54
C GLY A 74 -1.20 -2.92 8.99
N LEU A 75 0.04 -2.48 8.74
CA LEU A 75 1.26 -3.16 9.18
C LEU A 75 1.38 -3.20 10.71
N VAL A 76 1.11 -2.08 11.38
CA VAL A 76 1.12 -1.99 12.85
C VAL A 76 0.10 -2.97 13.44
N LEU A 77 -1.14 -2.94 12.94
CA LEU A 77 -2.22 -3.77 13.44
C LEU A 77 -2.01 -5.25 13.13
N ALA A 78 -1.43 -5.58 11.98
CA ALA A 78 -1.09 -6.96 11.60
C ALA A 78 -0.10 -7.57 12.60
N VAL A 79 0.99 -6.85 12.93
CA VAL A 79 1.97 -7.35 13.91
C VAL A 79 1.36 -7.41 15.31
N ALA A 80 0.60 -6.41 15.74
CA ALA A 80 -0.09 -6.43 17.03
C ALA A 80 -1.04 -7.64 17.16
N ALA A 81 -1.77 -7.96 16.09
CA ALA A 81 -2.65 -9.12 16.01
C ALA A 81 -1.87 -10.44 16.06
N CYS A 82 -0.74 -10.57 15.36
CA CYS A 82 0.11 -11.76 15.43
C CYS A 82 0.73 -11.97 16.83
N MET A 83 1.07 -10.89 17.54
CA MET A 83 1.66 -10.96 18.88
C MET A 83 0.64 -11.34 19.97
N THR A 84 -0.59 -10.84 19.86
CA THR A 84 -1.55 -10.87 20.98
C THR A 84 -2.86 -11.59 20.67
N GLY A 85 -3.17 -11.83 19.40
CA GLY A 85 -4.50 -12.26 18.98
C GLY A 85 -5.55 -11.21 19.35
N ASP A 86 -6.73 -11.69 19.72
CA ASP A 86 -7.87 -10.91 20.22
C ASP A 86 -8.00 -10.98 21.76
N ASP A 87 -6.93 -11.31 22.47
CA ASP A 87 -6.86 -11.42 23.93
C ASP A 87 -6.72 -10.03 24.60
N PRO A 88 -7.76 -9.49 25.25
CA PRO A 88 -7.76 -8.14 25.83
C PRO A 88 -6.62 -7.89 26.82
N GLU A 89 -6.24 -8.89 27.61
CA GLU A 89 -5.19 -8.76 28.62
C GLU A 89 -3.82 -8.64 27.98
N LYS A 90 -3.57 -9.35 26.88
CA LYS A 90 -2.31 -9.20 26.11
C LYS A 90 -2.29 -7.89 25.34
N MET A 91 -3.41 -7.55 24.69
CA MET A 91 -3.53 -6.32 23.91
C MET A 91 -3.26 -5.07 24.75
N ALA A 92 -3.78 -5.04 25.99
CA ALA A 92 -3.58 -3.92 26.93
C ALA A 92 -2.12 -3.71 27.36
N LYS A 93 -1.23 -4.69 27.13
CA LYS A 93 0.18 -4.60 27.53
C LYS A 93 1.06 -3.93 26.47
N ILE A 94 0.58 -3.69 25.25
CA ILE A 94 1.31 -2.88 24.26
C ILE A 94 1.04 -1.38 24.59
N PRO A 95 2.06 -0.50 24.72
CA PRO A 95 3.49 -0.69 24.41
C PRO A 95 4.39 -0.86 25.65
N TYR A 96 3.84 -1.32 26.77
CA TYR A 96 4.47 -1.23 28.08
C TYR A 96 5.40 -2.39 28.45
N ILE A 97 5.28 -3.56 27.79
CA ILE A 97 6.09 -4.74 28.12
C ILE A 97 6.91 -5.23 26.94
N ASP A 98 8.02 -5.90 27.25
CA ASP A 98 8.70 -6.77 26.29
C ASP A 98 7.94 -8.10 26.23
N PHE A 99 7.31 -8.38 25.10
CA PHE A 99 6.58 -9.63 24.90
C PHE A 99 7.57 -10.77 24.69
N PRO A 100 7.38 -11.96 25.31
CA PRO A 100 8.24 -13.11 25.08
C PRO A 100 8.31 -13.53 23.60
N LYS A 101 7.23 -13.29 22.84
CA LYS A 101 7.19 -13.43 21.38
C LYS A 101 6.99 -12.06 20.74
N ASN A 102 8.01 -11.54 20.08
CA ASN A 102 7.99 -10.22 19.46
C ASN A 102 8.92 -10.08 18.25
N GLU A 103 9.44 -11.17 17.69
CA GLU A 103 10.36 -11.10 16.54
C GLU A 103 9.62 -11.22 15.21
N VAL A 104 9.84 -10.24 14.33
CA VAL A 104 9.36 -10.25 12.93
C VAL A 104 10.56 -10.44 12.03
N ILE A 105 10.61 -11.55 11.31
CA ILE A 105 11.68 -11.85 10.35
C ILE A 105 11.45 -11.04 9.09
N LEU A 106 12.51 -10.43 8.55
CA LEU A 106 12.46 -9.62 7.33
C LEU A 106 13.71 -9.89 6.49
N PRO A 107 13.59 -10.31 5.22
CA PRO A 107 14.72 -10.29 4.30
C PRO A 107 15.35 -8.90 4.21
N ALA A 108 16.65 -8.77 4.48
CA ALA A 108 17.33 -7.47 4.58
C ALA A 108 17.21 -6.64 3.29
N MET A 109 17.22 -7.29 2.13
CA MET A 109 16.98 -6.62 0.84
C MET A 109 15.59 -5.98 0.73
N GLN A 110 14.59 -6.42 1.50
CA GLN A 110 13.25 -5.87 1.48
C GLN A 110 13.09 -4.65 2.41
N ASP A 111 14.15 -4.27 3.11
CA ASP A 111 14.09 -3.12 4.02
C ASP A 111 13.78 -1.81 3.30
N ASN A 112 12.84 -1.06 3.86
CA ASN A 112 12.38 0.22 3.33
C ASN A 112 11.89 1.14 4.48
N PRO A 113 11.62 2.43 4.23
CA PRO A 113 11.20 3.34 5.30
C PRO A 113 9.93 2.93 6.05
N TYR A 114 9.04 2.12 5.46
CA TYR A 114 7.78 1.66 6.06
C TYR A 114 7.94 0.43 6.95
N VAL A 115 9.07 -0.30 6.88
CA VAL A 115 9.36 -1.44 7.78
C VAL A 115 9.31 -1.04 9.25
N ARG A 116 9.64 0.21 9.58
CA ARG A 116 9.54 0.73 10.95
C ARG A 116 8.14 0.59 11.56
N ASN A 117 7.08 0.55 10.73
CA ASN A 117 5.72 0.36 11.20
C ASN A 117 5.52 -1.01 11.84
N LEU A 118 6.21 -2.04 11.35
CA LEU A 118 6.19 -3.38 11.93
C LEU A 118 6.73 -3.40 13.37
N ALA A 119 7.62 -2.47 13.73
CA ALA A 119 8.21 -2.38 15.06
C ALA A 119 7.35 -1.58 16.07
N ILE A 120 6.38 -0.78 15.61
CA ILE A 120 5.54 0.08 16.48
C ILE A 120 4.83 -0.71 17.59
N PRO A 121 4.32 -1.95 17.38
CA PRO A 121 3.76 -2.78 18.45
C PRO A 121 4.77 -3.35 19.45
N CYS A 122 5.98 -2.77 19.54
CA CYS A 122 7.13 -3.27 20.30
C CYS A 122 7.73 -4.58 19.74
N ALA A 123 7.63 -4.79 18.43
CA ALA A 123 8.28 -5.90 17.76
C ALA A 123 9.73 -5.59 17.42
N LYS A 124 10.59 -6.61 17.50
CA LYS A 124 11.98 -6.57 17.06
C LYS A 124 12.06 -7.11 15.63
N ILE A 125 12.62 -6.30 14.73
CA ILE A 125 12.83 -6.72 13.35
C ILE A 125 14.13 -7.51 13.26
N VAL A 126 14.03 -8.79 12.87
CA VAL A 126 15.15 -9.69 12.66
C VAL A 126 15.45 -9.73 11.17
N LYS A 127 16.49 -9.01 10.76
CA LYS A 127 16.91 -8.95 9.35
C LYS A 127 17.76 -10.17 8.99
N VAL A 128 17.47 -10.80 7.86
CA VAL A 128 18.15 -12.00 7.37
C VAL A 128 18.71 -11.81 5.95
N GLY A 129 19.73 -12.56 5.56
CA GLY A 129 20.44 -12.35 4.29
C GLY A 129 21.20 -11.01 4.25
N SER A 130 21.25 -10.39 3.06
CA SER A 130 21.91 -9.10 2.83
C SER A 130 21.05 -8.14 2.00
N GLU A 131 21.53 -6.91 1.78
CA GLU A 131 20.85 -5.94 0.91
C GLU A 131 20.73 -6.40 -0.56
N GLN A 132 21.58 -7.35 -0.96
CA GLN A 132 21.68 -7.87 -2.32
C GLN A 132 20.80 -9.10 -2.56
N GLY A 133 20.41 -9.83 -1.50
CA GLY A 133 19.67 -11.08 -1.63
C GLY A 133 19.44 -11.78 -0.28
N TYR A 134 18.59 -12.80 -0.30
CA TYR A 134 18.38 -13.75 0.79
C TYR A 134 18.13 -15.14 0.20
N THR A 135 18.37 -16.17 1.00
CA THR A 135 17.96 -17.55 0.71
C THR A 135 16.77 -17.95 1.57
N LEU A 136 16.12 -19.06 1.23
CA LEU A 136 15.05 -19.61 2.05
C LEU A 136 15.58 -20.12 3.39
N GLU A 137 16.81 -20.63 3.40
CA GLU A 137 17.54 -21.05 4.59
C GLU A 137 17.77 -19.87 5.55
N ASP A 138 18.13 -18.69 5.04
CA ASP A 138 18.28 -17.48 5.87
C ASP A 138 17.01 -17.17 6.68
N ILE A 139 15.83 -17.42 6.11
CA ILE A 139 14.54 -17.25 6.79
C ILE A 139 14.31 -18.40 7.76
N GLU A 140 14.48 -19.65 7.33
CA GLU A 140 14.24 -20.82 8.18
C GLU A 140 15.11 -20.83 9.45
N GLU A 141 16.40 -20.49 9.33
CA GLU A 141 17.34 -20.48 10.45
C GLU A 141 17.05 -19.37 11.47
N ALA A 142 16.37 -18.30 11.06
CA ALA A 142 15.99 -17.20 11.95
C ALA A 142 14.72 -17.49 12.76
N ILE A 143 13.93 -18.51 12.38
CA ILE A 143 12.69 -18.87 13.09
C ILE A 143 13.05 -19.50 14.44
N ASN A 144 12.50 -18.92 15.51
CA ASN A 144 12.69 -19.37 16.88
C ASN A 144 11.41 -19.17 17.71
N GLU A 145 11.45 -19.48 19.01
CA GLU A 145 10.30 -19.40 19.90
C GLU A 145 9.73 -17.99 20.07
N ARG A 146 10.52 -16.94 19.78
CA ARG A 146 10.12 -15.53 19.85
C ARG A 146 9.49 -15.02 18.55
N THR A 147 9.57 -15.77 17.45
CA THR A 147 9.04 -15.36 16.14
C THR A 147 7.52 -15.26 16.17
N VAL A 148 6.97 -14.13 15.72
CA VAL A 148 5.52 -13.88 15.61
C VAL A 148 5.04 -13.75 14.17
N ALA A 149 5.91 -13.38 13.24
CA ALA A 149 5.58 -13.28 11.83
C ALA A 149 6.83 -13.28 10.95
N ILE A 150 6.64 -13.60 9.67
CA ILE A 150 7.57 -13.29 8.59
C ILE A 150 6.97 -12.12 7.81
N ALA A 151 7.68 -11.01 7.71
CA ALA A 151 7.30 -9.90 6.86
C ALA A 151 7.85 -10.10 5.44
N PHE A 152 7.02 -9.79 4.45
CA PHE A 152 7.38 -9.79 3.05
C PHE A 152 6.96 -8.47 2.41
N ILE A 153 7.92 -7.68 1.92
CA ILE A 153 7.61 -6.48 1.15
C ILE A 153 7.44 -6.89 -0.30
N PHE A 154 6.20 -6.86 -0.78
CA PHE A 154 5.90 -7.14 -2.18
C PHE A 154 6.23 -5.91 -3.01
N PHE A 155 7.16 -6.09 -3.94
CA PHE A 155 7.64 -5.01 -4.80
C PHE A 155 8.19 -5.61 -6.08
N THR A 156 7.35 -5.77 -7.10
CA THR A 156 7.71 -6.54 -8.31
C THR A 156 8.92 -5.97 -9.06
N SER A 157 9.22 -4.69 -8.87
CA SER A 157 10.43 -4.08 -9.40
C SER A 157 11.70 -4.44 -8.63
N LYS A 158 11.66 -5.39 -7.69
CA LYS A 158 12.85 -5.93 -7.03
C LYS A 158 12.81 -7.46 -7.07
N ARG A 159 13.85 -8.05 -7.67
CA ARG A 159 14.05 -9.52 -7.69
C ARG A 159 13.90 -10.09 -6.28
N GLY A 160 13.19 -11.21 -6.14
CA GLY A 160 12.96 -11.85 -4.83
C GLY A 160 11.84 -11.21 -3.99
N CYS A 161 11.07 -10.30 -4.58
CA CYS A 161 9.94 -9.61 -3.95
C CYS A 161 8.63 -9.78 -4.76
N ASP A 162 8.56 -10.85 -5.57
CA ASP A 162 7.45 -11.19 -6.48
C ASP A 162 6.61 -12.37 -5.97
N LEU A 163 5.62 -12.80 -6.77
CA LEU A 163 4.72 -13.91 -6.42
C LEU A 163 5.45 -15.24 -6.21
N GLU A 164 6.51 -15.52 -6.98
CA GLU A 164 7.22 -16.80 -6.86
C GLU A 164 8.02 -16.85 -5.56
N ALA A 165 8.74 -15.76 -5.25
CA ALA A 165 9.42 -15.63 -3.97
C ALA A 165 8.44 -15.69 -2.79
N LEU A 166 7.29 -15.01 -2.89
CA LEU A 166 6.26 -15.05 -1.86
C LEU A 166 5.74 -16.47 -1.61
N LYS A 167 5.47 -17.25 -2.65
CA LYS A 167 4.99 -18.65 -2.51
C LYS A 167 5.96 -19.49 -1.69
N GLU A 168 7.27 -19.36 -1.90
CA GLU A 168 8.27 -20.09 -1.13
C GLU A 168 8.32 -19.64 0.33
N VAL A 169 8.25 -18.33 0.59
CA VAL A 169 8.18 -17.79 1.96
C VAL A 169 6.92 -18.26 2.69
N VAL A 170 5.77 -18.31 2.00
CA VAL A 170 4.52 -18.85 2.55
C VAL A 170 4.63 -20.34 2.90
N LYS A 171 5.33 -21.15 2.09
CA LYS A 171 5.59 -22.57 2.43
C LYS A 171 6.37 -22.69 3.73
N ILE A 172 7.39 -21.84 3.95
CA ILE A 172 8.14 -21.80 5.20
C ILE A 172 7.23 -21.40 6.37
N GLY A 173 6.48 -20.31 6.23
CA GLY A 173 5.54 -19.86 7.26
C GLY A 173 4.58 -20.97 7.69
N LYS A 174 4.02 -21.72 6.73
CA LYS A 174 3.17 -22.89 6.99
C LYS A 174 3.92 -24.03 7.69
N LYS A 175 5.15 -24.36 7.25
CA LYS A 175 5.98 -25.42 7.85
C LYS A 175 6.24 -25.18 9.33
N TYR A 176 6.45 -23.92 9.74
CA TYR A 176 6.76 -23.55 11.12
C TYR A 176 5.58 -22.96 11.91
N ASN A 177 4.39 -22.90 11.31
CA ASN A 177 3.20 -22.25 11.88
C ASN A 177 3.45 -20.79 12.31
N VAL A 178 4.14 -20.03 11.45
CA VAL A 178 4.42 -18.61 11.60
C VAL A 178 3.68 -17.83 10.49
N PRO A 179 2.80 -16.86 10.85
CA PRO A 179 2.08 -16.07 9.87
C PRO A 179 2.99 -15.26 8.93
N VAL A 180 2.60 -15.15 7.66
CA VAL A 180 3.25 -14.26 6.68
C VAL A 180 2.44 -12.98 6.49
N ILE A 181 3.06 -11.83 6.75
CA ILE A 181 2.49 -10.49 6.57
C ILE A 181 3.09 -9.87 5.31
N VAL A 182 2.24 -9.52 4.34
CA VAL A 182 2.67 -8.98 3.05
C VAL A 182 2.32 -7.50 2.94
N ASP A 183 3.32 -6.63 2.77
CA ASP A 183 3.10 -5.25 2.36
C ASP A 183 3.01 -5.17 0.83
N ALA A 184 1.80 -4.98 0.31
CA ALA A 184 1.52 -4.78 -1.11
C ALA A 184 0.98 -3.37 -1.39
N ALA A 185 1.32 -2.39 -0.52
CA ALA A 185 0.68 -1.09 -0.49
C ALA A 185 0.73 -0.31 -1.81
N ALA A 186 1.71 -0.55 -2.69
CA ALA A 186 1.93 0.18 -3.94
C ALA A 186 1.77 -0.68 -5.20
N GLU A 187 1.26 -1.90 -5.05
CA GLU A 187 1.40 -2.97 -6.04
C GLU A 187 0.14 -3.18 -6.87
N LEU A 188 -0.61 -2.09 -7.05
CA LEU A 188 -1.76 -1.99 -7.94
C LEU A 188 -1.47 -0.85 -8.93
N PRO A 189 -1.73 -1.04 -10.24
CA PRO A 189 -2.10 -2.30 -10.93
C PRO A 189 -0.91 -3.31 -10.98
N PRO A 190 -1.11 -4.58 -11.37
CA PRO A 190 -2.30 -5.21 -11.98
C PRO A 190 -3.48 -5.39 -11.01
N PHE A 191 -4.71 -5.45 -11.55
CA PHE A 191 -5.92 -5.71 -10.76
C PHE A 191 -5.85 -7.06 -10.04
N GLU A 192 -5.23 -8.04 -10.71
CA GLU A 192 -5.07 -9.41 -10.29
C GLU A 192 -4.35 -9.55 -8.96
N ASN A 193 -3.44 -8.62 -8.62
CA ASN A 193 -2.73 -8.64 -7.34
C ASN A 193 -3.68 -8.60 -6.12
N LEU A 194 -4.91 -8.06 -6.26
CA LEU A 194 -5.93 -8.13 -5.20
C LEU A 194 -6.29 -9.57 -4.82
N ARG A 195 -6.16 -10.53 -5.75
CA ARG A 195 -6.51 -11.95 -5.57
C ARG A 195 -5.28 -12.84 -5.56
N ASP A 196 -4.33 -12.62 -6.46
CA ASP A 196 -3.18 -13.49 -6.66
C ASP A 196 -2.26 -13.53 -5.45
N ILE A 197 -2.06 -12.39 -4.77
CA ILE A 197 -1.20 -12.31 -3.59
C ILE A 197 -1.81 -13.11 -2.43
N VAL A 198 -3.11 -12.95 -2.14
CA VAL A 198 -3.77 -13.73 -1.08
C VAL A 198 -3.88 -15.22 -1.46
N ALA A 199 -4.05 -15.54 -2.75
CA ALA A 199 -4.10 -16.91 -3.25
C ALA A 199 -2.78 -17.69 -3.09
N THR A 200 -1.65 -17.02 -2.87
CA THR A 200 -0.40 -17.69 -2.46
C THR A 200 -0.53 -18.42 -1.11
N GLY A 201 -1.52 -18.01 -0.30
CA GLY A 201 -1.74 -18.48 1.06
C GLY A 201 -1.04 -17.62 2.10
N ALA A 202 -0.64 -16.38 1.76
CA ALA A 202 -0.22 -15.38 2.73
C ALA A 202 -1.34 -15.11 3.75
N ASP A 203 -0.98 -15.00 5.04
CA ASP A 203 -1.96 -14.88 6.11
C ASP A 203 -2.59 -13.49 6.19
N LEU A 204 -1.82 -12.44 5.90
CA LEU A 204 -2.27 -11.05 5.85
C LEU A 204 -1.62 -10.32 4.68
N VAL A 205 -2.40 -9.59 3.90
CA VAL A 205 -1.95 -8.75 2.79
C VAL A 205 -2.50 -7.34 2.97
N ILE A 206 -1.63 -6.33 2.84
CA ILE A 206 -1.96 -4.94 3.09
C ILE A 206 -1.86 -4.12 1.81
N PHE A 207 -2.90 -3.34 1.52
CA PHE A 207 -2.97 -2.44 0.38
C PHE A 207 -3.25 -0.99 0.82
N SER A 208 -2.86 -0.03 -0.02
CA SER A 208 -3.26 1.38 0.14
C SER A 208 -4.47 1.68 -0.73
N GLY A 209 -5.51 2.29 -0.14
CA GLY A 209 -6.71 2.71 -0.86
C GLY A 209 -6.52 4.01 -1.65
N GLY A 210 -5.66 4.90 -1.16
CA GLY A 210 -5.37 6.21 -1.72
C GLY A 210 -4.49 6.23 -2.98
N LYS A 211 -3.89 5.10 -3.34
CA LYS A 211 -3.02 5.01 -4.53
C LYS A 211 -3.86 4.69 -5.76
N ASP A 212 -3.56 3.61 -6.46
CA ASP A 212 -4.18 3.35 -7.76
C ASP A 212 -5.68 3.04 -7.69
N ILE A 213 -6.18 2.60 -6.53
CA ILE A 213 -7.62 2.45 -6.29
C ILE A 213 -8.35 3.80 -6.35
N ARG A 214 -7.66 4.91 -6.07
CA ARG A 214 -8.23 6.27 -6.03
C ARG A 214 -9.39 6.39 -5.02
N GLY A 215 -9.28 5.67 -3.91
CA GLY A 215 -10.07 5.93 -2.70
C GLY A 215 -9.51 7.10 -1.89
N PRO A 216 -10.04 7.35 -0.69
CA PRO A 216 -9.52 8.38 0.21
C PRO A 216 -8.04 8.13 0.55
N ASN A 217 -7.24 9.20 0.57
CA ASN A 217 -5.77 9.09 0.54
C ASN A 217 -5.14 8.53 1.81
N ASP A 218 -5.83 8.64 2.92
CA ASP A 218 -5.48 8.14 4.24
C ASP A 218 -6.04 6.75 4.53
N THR A 219 -6.59 6.06 3.52
CA THR A 219 -7.10 4.69 3.68
C THR A 219 -6.10 3.63 3.24
N GLY A 220 -6.16 2.50 3.93
CA GLY A 220 -5.62 1.22 3.53
C GLY A 220 -6.60 0.12 3.92
N PHE A 221 -6.25 -1.11 3.60
CA PHE A 221 -7.03 -2.25 4.05
C PHE A 221 -6.11 -3.47 4.18
N VAL A 222 -6.44 -4.30 5.16
CA VAL A 222 -5.81 -5.59 5.39
C VAL A 222 -6.82 -6.66 4.99
N ILE A 223 -6.38 -7.61 4.17
CA ILE A 223 -7.15 -8.81 3.80
C ILE A 223 -6.39 -10.04 4.25
N GLY A 224 -7.08 -11.14 4.52
CA GLY A 224 -6.41 -12.41 4.83
C GLY A 224 -7.25 -13.34 5.69
N ARG A 225 -6.58 -14.09 6.57
CA ARG A 225 -7.16 -15.12 7.43
C ARG A 225 -8.14 -14.53 8.45
N ALA A 226 -9.31 -15.16 8.61
CA ALA A 226 -10.43 -14.58 9.36
C ALA A 226 -10.14 -14.35 10.85
N ASP A 227 -9.37 -15.22 11.50
CA ASP A 227 -8.97 -15.07 12.90
C ASP A 227 -8.00 -13.89 13.12
N LEU A 228 -7.04 -13.69 12.22
CA LEU A 228 -6.10 -12.57 12.30
C LEU A 228 -6.80 -11.24 12.00
N ILE A 229 -7.72 -11.22 11.03
CA ILE A 229 -8.55 -10.04 10.77
C ILE A 229 -9.44 -9.71 11.98
N ARG A 230 -10.01 -10.72 12.65
CA ARG A 230 -10.78 -10.52 13.89
C ARG A 230 -9.91 -9.89 14.99
N ALA A 231 -8.67 -10.36 15.15
CA ALA A 231 -7.70 -9.75 16.07
C ALA A 231 -7.36 -8.30 15.67
N ILE A 232 -7.13 -8.02 14.39
CA ILE A 232 -6.93 -6.65 13.88
C ILE A 232 -8.11 -5.75 14.24
N VAL A 233 -9.35 -6.20 14.05
CA VAL A 233 -10.57 -5.45 14.40
C VAL A 233 -10.66 -5.23 15.92
N ALA A 234 -10.24 -6.20 16.73
CA ALA A 234 -10.17 -6.06 18.18
C ALA A 234 -9.17 -4.97 18.61
N HIS A 235 -8.04 -4.82 17.89
CA HIS A 235 -7.09 -3.72 18.11
C HIS A 235 -7.59 -2.36 17.62
N SER A 236 -8.49 -2.37 16.64
CA SER A 236 -8.93 -1.18 15.90
C SER A 236 -9.98 -0.34 16.62
N SER A 237 -10.06 0.94 16.25
CA SER A 237 -11.15 1.83 16.65
C SER A 237 -12.52 1.19 16.30
N PRO A 238 -13.54 1.27 17.18
CA PRO A 238 -13.69 2.17 18.32
C PRO A 238 -13.03 1.72 19.63
N ARG A 239 -12.39 0.54 19.68
CA ARG A 239 -11.74 0.02 20.88
C ARG A 239 -10.52 0.86 21.27
N HIS A 240 -10.09 0.77 22.53
CA HIS A 240 -9.06 1.63 23.12
C HIS A 240 -7.67 0.97 23.16
N TYR A 241 -7.33 0.17 22.15
CA TYR A 241 -6.03 -0.51 22.04
C TYR A 241 -5.12 0.20 21.02
N MET A 242 -4.09 -0.50 20.54
CA MET A 242 -3.07 0.03 19.63
C MET A 242 -3.65 0.76 18.40
N GLY A 243 -4.80 0.31 17.89
CA GLY A 243 -5.48 0.92 16.74
C GLY A 243 -6.23 2.22 17.02
N ARG A 244 -6.40 2.62 18.29
CA ARG A 244 -7.14 3.83 18.65
C ARG A 244 -6.58 5.12 18.03
N PRO A 245 -5.26 5.40 18.09
CA PRO A 245 -4.67 6.56 17.41
C PRO A 245 -4.70 6.47 15.88
N MET A 246 -4.99 5.29 15.31
CA MET A 246 -5.03 5.01 13.87
C MET A 246 -6.47 4.83 13.36
N LYS A 247 -7.42 5.56 13.96
CA LYS A 247 -8.85 5.47 13.61
C LYS A 247 -9.09 5.92 12.15
N VAL A 248 -10.07 5.29 11.51
CA VAL A 248 -10.60 5.69 10.20
C VAL A 248 -11.98 6.30 10.37
N SER A 249 -12.30 7.34 9.59
CA SER A 249 -13.61 7.96 9.60
C SER A 249 -14.67 7.08 8.90
N LYS A 250 -15.96 7.32 9.16
CA LYS A 250 -17.05 6.61 8.46
C LYS A 250 -17.05 6.97 6.97
N GLU A 251 -16.70 8.22 6.67
CA GLU A 251 -16.63 8.78 5.34
C GLU A 251 -15.58 8.03 4.53
N ASP A 252 -14.40 7.83 5.10
CA ASP A 252 -13.29 7.21 4.41
C ASP A 252 -13.51 5.70 4.21
N ILE A 253 -14.13 5.01 5.19
CA ILE A 253 -14.55 3.61 5.02
C ILE A 253 -15.52 3.49 3.85
N VAL A 254 -16.55 4.36 3.79
CA VAL A 254 -17.53 4.37 2.69
C VAL A 254 -16.86 4.71 1.35
N GLY A 255 -16.01 5.74 1.34
CA GLY A 255 -15.27 6.17 0.15
C GLY A 255 -14.39 5.07 -0.41
N LEU A 256 -13.66 4.35 0.45
CA LEU A 256 -12.83 3.22 0.03
C LEU A 256 -13.66 2.09 -0.56
N VAL A 257 -14.76 1.69 0.10
CA VAL A 257 -15.64 0.63 -0.40
C VAL A 257 -16.19 0.98 -1.79
N VAL A 258 -16.61 2.23 -2.00
CA VAL A 258 -17.09 2.70 -3.30
C VAL A 258 -15.97 2.70 -4.35
N ALA A 259 -14.77 3.16 -3.99
CA ALA A 259 -13.63 3.15 -4.89
C ALA A 259 -13.25 1.72 -5.33
N LEU A 260 -13.21 0.78 -4.38
CA LEU A 260 -12.92 -0.64 -4.66
C LEU A 260 -13.96 -1.28 -5.58
N LYS A 261 -15.25 -0.97 -5.41
CA LYS A 261 -16.31 -1.44 -6.33
C LYS A 261 -16.13 -0.95 -7.77
N HIS A 262 -15.50 0.21 -7.97
CA HIS A 262 -15.19 0.77 -9.30
C HIS A 262 -13.82 0.34 -9.82
N TYR A 263 -12.97 -0.25 -8.98
CA TYR A 263 -11.64 -0.70 -9.35
C TYR A 263 -11.71 -2.10 -9.99
N THR A 264 -12.20 -2.18 -11.23
CA THR A 264 -12.32 -3.43 -11.99
C THR A 264 -11.20 -3.58 -13.02
N ARG A 265 -11.04 -4.80 -13.57
CA ARG A 265 -10.13 -5.08 -14.70
C ARG A 265 -10.39 -4.13 -15.88
N GLU A 266 -11.65 -3.93 -16.23
CA GLU A 266 -12.07 -3.08 -17.34
C GLU A 266 -11.75 -1.61 -17.06
N ALA A 267 -11.94 -1.16 -15.82
CA ALA A 267 -11.63 0.21 -15.41
C ALA A 267 -10.12 0.48 -15.43
N VAL A 268 -9.30 -0.48 -14.98
CA VAL A 268 -7.83 -0.41 -15.05
C VAL A 268 -7.36 -0.35 -16.50
N GLU A 269 -7.93 -1.19 -17.37
CA GLU A 269 -7.58 -1.21 -18.80
C GLU A 269 -8.06 0.06 -19.54
N ALA A 270 -9.25 0.57 -19.22
CA ALA A 270 -9.73 1.85 -19.74
C ALA A 270 -8.82 3.01 -19.30
N ARG A 271 -8.37 2.99 -18.06
CA ARG A 271 -7.37 3.95 -17.56
C ARG A 271 -6.08 3.82 -18.35
N ARG A 272 -5.60 2.60 -18.63
CA ARG A 272 -4.35 2.38 -19.38
C ARG A 272 -4.40 3.03 -20.75
N ARG A 273 -5.51 2.85 -21.48
CA ARG A 273 -5.74 3.52 -22.77
C ARG A 273 -5.69 5.03 -22.67
N ARG A 274 -6.34 5.61 -21.65
CA ARG A 274 -6.30 7.06 -21.41
C ARG A 274 -4.88 7.57 -21.13
N TRP A 275 -4.09 6.84 -20.33
CA TRP A 275 -2.70 7.22 -20.07
C TRP A 275 -1.83 7.11 -21.33
N GLU A 276 -2.09 6.11 -22.18
CA GLU A 276 -1.43 5.99 -23.48
C GLU A 276 -1.76 7.20 -24.37
N GLU A 277 -3.03 7.60 -24.47
CA GLU A 277 -3.44 8.81 -25.21
C GLU A 277 -2.74 10.08 -24.70
N ILE A 278 -2.62 10.22 -23.38
CA ILE A 278 -1.89 11.35 -22.75
C ILE A 278 -0.40 11.30 -23.09
N ALA A 279 0.24 10.13 -23.02
CA ALA A 279 1.64 9.98 -23.37
C ALA A 279 1.87 10.32 -24.87
N GLN A 280 1.00 9.85 -25.76
CA GLN A 280 1.05 10.16 -27.19
C GLN A 280 0.80 11.65 -27.48
N TYR A 281 -0.09 12.30 -26.71
CA TYR A 281 -0.26 13.74 -26.77
C TYR A 281 1.06 14.46 -26.45
N PHE A 282 1.72 14.13 -25.33
CA PHE A 282 2.99 14.76 -24.99
C PHE A 282 4.08 14.51 -26.03
N ILE A 283 4.14 13.30 -26.60
CA ILE A 283 5.09 12.98 -27.66
C ILE A 283 4.86 13.88 -28.87
N ARG A 284 3.61 14.04 -29.31
CA ARG A 284 3.30 14.87 -30.48
C ARG A 284 3.55 16.35 -30.22
N GLU A 285 3.14 16.87 -29.07
CA GLU A 285 3.17 18.32 -28.80
C GLU A 285 4.53 18.82 -28.30
N LEU A 286 5.33 17.98 -27.63
CA LEU A 286 6.59 18.42 -27.02
C LEU A 286 7.85 17.95 -27.77
N SER A 287 7.73 17.06 -28.75
CA SER A 287 8.88 16.67 -29.58
C SER A 287 9.34 17.84 -30.45
N SER A 288 10.62 18.17 -30.38
CA SER A 288 11.26 19.25 -31.14
C SER A 288 12.74 18.92 -31.39
N GLU A 289 13.47 19.83 -32.05
CA GLU A 289 14.92 19.72 -32.22
C GLU A 289 15.69 19.73 -30.88
N TYR A 290 15.11 20.31 -29.83
CA TYR A 290 15.72 20.44 -28.50
C TYR A 290 15.19 19.47 -27.45
N VAL A 291 14.04 18.85 -27.71
CA VAL A 291 13.38 17.96 -26.74
C VAL A 291 12.96 16.69 -27.45
N LYS A 292 13.58 15.57 -27.08
CA LYS A 292 13.14 14.24 -27.47
C LYS A 292 12.13 13.73 -26.46
N VAL A 293 11.00 13.24 -26.93
CA VAL A 293 9.98 12.64 -26.07
C VAL A 293 9.79 11.18 -26.46
N GLU A 294 9.93 10.28 -25.48
CA GLU A 294 9.81 8.85 -25.70
C GLU A 294 8.69 8.26 -24.86
N ARG A 295 7.92 7.34 -25.46
CA ARG A 295 6.98 6.49 -24.74
C ARG A 295 7.77 5.44 -23.97
N VAL A 296 7.65 5.43 -22.64
CA VAL A 296 8.25 4.39 -21.78
C VAL A 296 7.19 3.69 -20.94
N MET A 297 7.44 2.42 -20.62
CA MET A 297 6.69 1.67 -19.61
C MET A 297 7.62 1.40 -18.43
N PRO A 298 7.09 1.42 -17.20
CA PRO A 298 7.81 0.89 -16.05
C PRO A 298 8.28 -0.53 -16.35
N ASP A 299 9.57 -0.76 -16.18
CA ASP A 299 10.20 -2.07 -16.35
C ASP A 299 10.59 -2.61 -14.98
N PRO A 300 9.84 -3.57 -14.43
CA PRO A 300 10.14 -4.17 -13.12
C PRO A 300 11.56 -4.76 -13.06
N SER A 301 12.12 -5.20 -14.20
CA SER A 301 13.48 -5.74 -14.24
C SER A 301 14.57 -4.68 -14.04
N LYS A 302 14.25 -3.39 -14.18
CA LYS A 302 15.17 -2.26 -14.03
C LYS A 302 15.04 -1.54 -12.70
N HIS A 303 14.21 -2.03 -11.79
CA HIS A 303 14.02 -1.46 -10.46
C HIS A 303 13.57 0.01 -10.45
N GLU A 304 12.88 0.43 -11.51
CA GLU A 304 12.34 1.78 -11.60
C GLU A 304 11.15 1.93 -10.62
N TYR A 305 11.26 2.90 -9.70
CA TYR A 305 10.40 3.12 -8.52
C TYR A 305 8.94 3.52 -8.81
N SER A 306 8.44 3.19 -9.98
CA SER A 306 7.56 4.06 -10.72
C SER A 306 6.21 3.37 -10.90
N ALA A 307 5.15 4.00 -10.33
CA ALA A 307 3.72 3.64 -10.44
C ALA A 307 3.46 2.56 -11.50
N GLN A 308 3.32 1.33 -11.02
CA GLN A 308 3.44 0.15 -11.85
C GLN A 308 2.43 0.19 -12.99
N GLY A 309 2.85 -0.26 -14.17
CA GLY A 309 1.93 -0.58 -15.26
C GLY A 309 1.28 0.57 -16.03
N TRP A 310 1.70 1.83 -15.82
CA TRP A 310 1.20 2.99 -16.58
C TRP A 310 2.21 3.51 -17.63
N PRO A 311 1.80 3.77 -18.88
CA PRO A 311 2.66 4.38 -19.89
C PRO A 311 3.00 5.83 -19.54
N ARG A 312 4.20 6.25 -19.92
CA ARG A 312 4.74 7.58 -19.62
C ARG A 312 5.37 8.21 -20.85
N ALA A 313 5.34 9.53 -20.90
CA ALA A 313 6.18 10.32 -21.79
C ALA A 313 7.44 10.75 -21.02
N ARG A 314 8.60 10.24 -21.42
CA ARG A 314 9.91 10.66 -20.88
C ARG A 314 10.46 11.76 -21.78
N LEU A 315 10.67 12.94 -21.20
CA LEU A 315 11.28 14.08 -21.88
C LEU A 315 12.79 14.02 -21.67
N ILE A 316 13.54 14.14 -22.76
CA ILE A 316 15.01 14.16 -22.80
C ILE A 316 15.39 15.47 -23.48
N PHE A 317 16.05 16.35 -22.74
CA PHE A 317 16.42 17.68 -23.20
C PHE A 317 17.83 17.65 -23.81
N ASN A 318 18.02 18.36 -24.92
CA ASN A 318 19.35 18.65 -25.45
C ASN A 318 19.95 19.80 -24.63
N GLU A 319 20.58 19.45 -23.51
CA GLU A 319 21.10 20.42 -22.53
C GLU A 319 22.14 21.35 -23.13
N GLU A 320 22.98 20.87 -24.06
CA GLU A 320 23.98 21.69 -24.74
C GLU A 320 23.34 22.76 -25.60
N ALA A 321 22.35 22.39 -26.42
CA ALA A 321 21.66 23.34 -27.30
C ALA A 321 20.77 24.32 -26.51
N LEU A 322 20.20 23.88 -25.38
CA LEU A 322 19.33 24.69 -24.54
C LEU A 322 20.10 25.58 -23.55
N GLY A 323 21.36 25.25 -23.25
CA GLY A 323 22.15 25.93 -22.22
C GLY A 323 21.59 25.77 -20.80
N ILE A 324 20.74 24.76 -20.57
CA ILE A 324 20.11 24.45 -19.28
C ILE A 324 19.96 22.94 -19.14
N THR A 325 20.23 22.43 -17.94
CA THR A 325 20.12 21.00 -17.64
C THR A 325 18.67 20.59 -17.38
N ALA A 326 18.35 19.31 -17.61
CA ALA A 326 17.06 18.73 -17.26
C ALA A 326 16.77 18.85 -15.75
N ALA A 327 17.80 18.81 -14.91
CA ALA A 327 17.68 19.00 -13.46
C ALA A 327 17.25 20.44 -13.10
N GLU A 328 17.82 21.44 -13.77
CA GLU A 328 17.43 22.85 -13.60
C GLU A 328 16.02 23.10 -14.13
N ILE A 329 15.66 22.55 -15.30
CA ILE A 329 14.28 22.61 -15.82
C ILE A 329 13.30 22.02 -14.80
N ASN A 330 13.61 20.84 -14.24
CA ASN A 330 12.77 20.20 -13.23
C ASN A 330 12.63 21.07 -11.97
N LYS A 331 13.71 21.72 -11.52
CA LYS A 331 13.65 22.67 -10.40
C LYS A 331 12.75 23.86 -10.71
N MET A 332 12.88 24.46 -11.90
CA MET A 332 12.01 25.57 -12.33
C MET A 332 10.54 25.17 -12.38
N LEU A 333 10.23 23.97 -12.90
CA LEU A 333 8.87 23.44 -12.92
C LEU A 333 8.28 23.23 -11.51
N LEU A 334 9.11 22.88 -10.52
CA LEU A 334 8.70 22.72 -9.13
C LEU A 334 8.44 24.06 -8.43
N GLU A 335 9.21 25.10 -8.76
CA GLU A 335 9.05 26.46 -8.23
C GLU A 335 7.82 27.16 -8.86
N GLY A 336 7.50 26.79 -10.10
CA GLY A 336 6.31 27.19 -10.86
C GLY A 336 6.30 28.66 -11.20
#